data_AF-A0A538JN82-F1
#
_entry.id   AF-A0A538JN82-F1
#
_cell.length_a   1.000
_cell.length_b   1.000
_cell.length_c   1.000
_cell.angle_alpha   90.00
_cell.angle_beta   90.00
_cell.angle_gamma   90.00
#
_symmetry.space_group_name_H-M   'P 1'
#
loop_
_entity.id
_entity.type
_entity.pdbx_description
1 polymer ?
#
loop_
_entity_poly.entity_id
_entity_poly.type
_entity_poly.pdbx_seq_one_letter_code
_entity_poly.pdbx_strand_id
1 'polypeptide(L)'
;MLRRRASLAAVALVMAVVPAACGTESRSTPMCSLDANFNALVLEAQAVPRADRVPCIRSLPAGWSVFSVDIESGRARFTLSSDRAGARALEVTFTSSCDTSGATEIPSEEAGTRRFERIEVVTPGFRSTRYYRFAGGCAAYRFRLGEEGRALANEATLALSFISRDTLDAKLRKESHGRLSF
;
A
#
# COMPACT_ATOMS: atom_id res chain seq x y z
N MET A 1 -70.37 -9.47 -37.89
CA MET A 1 -69.85 -8.25 -37.22
C MET A 1 -68.51 -8.57 -36.57
N LEU A 2 -67.40 -8.38 -37.29
CA LEU A 2 -66.04 -8.57 -36.76
C LEU A 2 -65.54 -7.27 -36.14
N ARG A 3 -65.28 -7.25 -34.83
CA ARG A 3 -64.71 -6.09 -34.11
C ARG A 3 -63.18 -6.11 -34.21
N ARG A 4 -62.64 -5.07 -34.87
CA ARG A 4 -61.25 -4.59 -34.81
C ARG A 4 -60.78 -4.42 -33.37
N ARG A 5 -59.50 -4.71 -33.08
CA ARG A 5 -58.54 -3.79 -32.43
C ARG A 5 -57.10 -4.14 -32.85
N ALA A 6 -56.47 -3.25 -33.61
CA ALA A 6 -55.04 -3.30 -33.93
C ALA A 6 -54.26 -2.64 -32.79
N SER A 7 -53.30 -3.35 -32.21
CA SER A 7 -52.45 -2.83 -31.14
C SER A 7 -51.21 -2.19 -31.75
N LEU A 8 -51.07 -0.87 -31.56
CA LEU A 8 -49.87 -0.10 -31.88
C LEU A 8 -48.75 -0.49 -30.91
N ALA A 9 -47.67 -1.10 -31.42
CA ALA A 9 -46.46 -1.35 -30.64
C ALA A 9 -45.59 -0.08 -30.65
N ALA A 10 -45.49 0.59 -29.50
CA ALA A 10 -44.57 1.70 -29.29
C ALA A 10 -43.17 1.14 -28.99
N VAL A 11 -42.21 1.40 -29.89
CA VAL A 11 -40.79 1.08 -29.68
C VAL A 11 -40.16 2.22 -28.88
N ALA A 12 -39.90 1.99 -27.59
CA ALA A 12 -39.18 2.93 -26.74
C ALA A 12 -37.67 2.75 -26.92
N LEU A 13 -37.01 3.74 -27.53
CA LEU A 13 -35.57 3.81 -27.71
C LEU A 13 -34.91 4.23 -26.40
N VAL A 14 -34.30 3.29 -25.67
CA VAL A 14 -33.54 3.59 -24.43
C VAL A 14 -32.14 4.06 -24.82
N MET A 15 -31.91 5.37 -24.75
CA MET A 15 -30.57 5.98 -24.82
C MET A 15 -29.80 5.67 -23.54
N ALA A 16 -28.89 4.70 -23.60
CA ALA A 16 -27.96 4.41 -22.52
C ALA A 16 -26.87 5.50 -22.47
N VAL A 17 -27.08 6.51 -21.61
CA VAL A 17 -26.04 7.47 -21.25
C VAL A 17 -25.09 6.77 -20.29
N VAL A 18 -23.91 6.39 -20.76
CA VAL A 18 -22.81 5.89 -19.92
C VAL A 18 -22.06 7.12 -19.39
N PRO A 19 -22.15 7.48 -18.10
CA PRO A 19 -21.27 8.52 -17.58
C PRO A 19 -19.84 7.98 -17.59
N ALA A 20 -18.97 8.59 -18.38
CA ALA A 20 -17.53 8.45 -18.23
C ALA A 20 -17.15 9.07 -16.89
N ALA A 21 -17.09 8.24 -15.84
CA ALA A 21 -16.58 8.63 -14.55
C ALA A 21 -15.06 8.81 -14.67
N CYS A 22 -14.61 10.01 -15.04
CA CYS A 22 -13.26 10.47 -14.74
C CYS A 22 -13.19 10.73 -13.24
N GLY A 23 -13.04 9.66 -12.45
CA GLY A 23 -12.56 9.77 -11.09
C GLY A 23 -11.06 10.09 -11.17
N THR A 24 -10.66 11.27 -10.72
CA THR A 24 -9.28 11.48 -10.28
C THR A 24 -9.07 10.52 -9.11
N GLU A 25 -8.41 9.38 -9.36
CA GLU A 25 -7.85 8.56 -8.28
C GLU A 25 -6.85 9.43 -7.53
N SER A 26 -7.31 10.12 -6.50
CA SER A 26 -6.41 10.63 -5.48
C SER A 26 -5.87 9.39 -4.76
N ARG A 27 -4.79 8.83 -5.31
CA ARG A 27 -4.08 7.68 -4.73
C ARG A 27 -3.58 8.15 -3.37
N SER A 28 -4.37 7.82 -2.36
CA SER A 28 -4.07 8.10 -0.96
C SER A 28 -2.78 7.35 -0.64
N THR A 29 -1.67 8.05 -0.81
CA THR A 29 -0.34 7.48 -0.69
C THR A 29 0.08 7.56 0.77
N PRO A 30 0.52 6.47 1.41
CA PRO A 30 0.88 6.47 2.82
C PRO A 30 2.21 7.19 3.03
N MET A 31 2.21 8.52 3.01
CA MET A 31 3.39 9.34 3.26
C MET A 31 3.64 9.46 4.76
N CYS A 32 4.90 9.44 5.21
CA CYS A 32 5.21 9.65 6.63
C CYS A 32 4.99 11.10 7.09
N SER A 33 4.86 12.04 6.15
CA SER A 33 4.43 13.40 6.47
C SER A 33 2.93 13.42 6.74
N LEU A 34 2.54 13.69 7.98
CA LEU A 34 1.14 13.70 8.41
C LEU A 34 0.32 14.87 7.87
N ASP A 35 0.94 15.79 7.14
CA ASP A 35 0.22 16.88 6.45
C ASP A 35 -0.21 16.47 5.04
N ALA A 36 0.38 15.40 4.49
CA ALA A 36 0.08 14.88 3.16
C ALA A 36 -0.52 13.47 3.25
N ASN A 37 -1.74 13.30 2.75
CA ASN A 37 -2.39 11.98 2.60
C ASN A 37 -2.51 11.17 3.91
N PHE A 38 -2.66 11.85 5.05
CA PHE A 38 -2.87 11.27 6.38
C PHE A 38 -3.98 10.20 6.42
N ASN A 39 -5.04 10.39 5.63
CA ASN A 39 -6.16 9.44 5.52
C ASN A 39 -5.69 8.04 5.11
N ALA A 40 -4.66 7.91 4.25
CA ALA A 40 -4.11 6.61 3.87
C ALA A 40 -3.59 5.87 5.10
N LEU A 41 -2.78 6.54 5.92
CA LEU A 41 -2.21 5.95 7.15
C LEU A 41 -3.30 5.57 8.15
N VAL A 42 -4.37 6.37 8.27
CA VAL A 42 -5.51 6.03 9.12
C VAL A 42 -6.17 4.74 8.63
N LEU A 43 -6.40 4.60 7.33
CA LEU A 43 -6.96 3.39 6.75
C LEU A 43 -6.05 2.17 6.94
N GLU A 44 -4.73 2.33 6.76
CA GLU A 44 -3.77 1.24 7.03
C GLU A 44 -3.77 0.83 8.51
N ALA A 45 -3.83 1.79 9.44
CA ALA A 45 -3.95 1.51 10.86
C ALA A 45 -5.26 0.78 11.19
N GLN A 46 -6.37 1.12 10.54
CA GLN A 46 -7.63 0.39 10.72
C GLN A 46 -7.59 -1.01 10.09
N ALA A 47 -6.85 -1.18 8.99
CA ALA A 47 -6.66 -2.49 8.36
C ALA A 47 -5.94 -3.47 9.29
N VAL A 48 -4.97 -3.01 10.09
CA VAL A 48 -4.23 -3.86 11.06
C VAL A 48 -4.32 -3.26 12.48
N PRO A 49 -5.45 -3.45 13.21
CA PRO A 49 -5.75 -2.70 14.43
C PRO A 49 -4.76 -2.86 15.59
N ARG A 50 -4.07 -4.00 15.68
CA ARG A 50 -3.15 -4.30 16.79
C ARG A 50 -1.73 -3.80 16.57
N ALA A 51 -1.42 -3.35 15.37
CA ALA A 51 -0.07 -2.93 15.01
C ALA A 51 0.28 -1.58 15.64
N ASP A 52 1.40 -1.51 16.37
CA ASP A 52 1.90 -0.30 17.00
C ASP A 52 2.69 0.63 16.04
N ARG A 53 2.91 0.17 14.81
CA ARG A 53 3.57 0.89 13.72
C ARG A 53 2.81 0.71 12.42
N VAL A 54 2.85 1.72 11.56
CA VAL A 54 2.26 1.72 10.21
C VAL A 54 3.36 2.07 9.21
N PRO A 55 3.59 1.25 8.17
CA PRO A 55 4.61 1.55 7.16
C PRO A 55 4.20 2.77 6.33
N CYS A 56 5.19 3.55 5.92
CA CYS A 56 4.96 4.75 5.14
C CYS A 56 6.16 5.10 4.26
N ILE A 57 5.93 5.96 3.28
CA ILE A 57 6.93 6.51 2.36
C ILE A 57 7.44 7.82 2.95
N ARG A 58 8.73 7.84 3.32
CA ARG A 58 9.41 9.02 3.87
C ARG A 58 9.77 9.99 2.74
N SER A 59 10.47 9.50 1.73
CA SER A 59 10.88 10.27 0.56
C SER A 59 11.29 9.32 -0.55
N LEU A 60 10.70 9.44 -1.74
CA LEU A 60 11.06 8.60 -2.88
C LEU A 60 12.35 9.10 -3.55
N PRO A 61 13.33 8.23 -3.80
CA PRO A 61 14.50 8.57 -4.60
C PRO A 61 14.11 8.87 -6.05
N ALA A 62 15.01 9.51 -6.78
CA ALA A 62 14.83 9.73 -8.21
C ALA A 62 14.59 8.41 -8.96
N GLY A 63 13.64 8.43 -9.90
CA GLY A 63 13.27 7.24 -10.68
C GLY A 63 12.25 6.32 -9.98
N TRP A 64 11.87 6.58 -8.73
CA TRP A 64 10.83 5.83 -8.02
C TRP A 64 9.49 6.56 -8.01
N SER A 65 8.40 5.79 -8.10
CA SER A 65 7.04 6.32 -8.05
C SER A 65 6.08 5.31 -7.44
N VAL A 66 4.96 5.79 -6.89
CA VAL A 66 3.90 4.91 -6.38
C VAL A 66 3.11 4.36 -7.57
N PHE A 67 3.06 3.04 -7.66
CA PHE A 67 2.33 2.33 -8.71
C PHE A 67 0.88 2.03 -8.29
N SER A 68 0.66 1.54 -7.08
CA SER A 68 -0.69 1.26 -6.56
C SER A 68 -0.73 1.32 -5.04
N VAL A 69 -1.93 1.55 -4.50
CA VAL A 69 -2.27 1.42 -3.08
C VAL A 69 -3.59 0.65 -3.00
N ASP A 70 -3.64 -0.36 -2.13
CA ASP A 70 -4.77 -1.24 -1.91
C ASP A 70 -4.89 -1.48 -0.40
N ILE A 71 -6.01 -1.09 0.21
CA ILE A 71 -6.22 -1.18 1.65
C ILE A 71 -7.54 -1.89 1.90
N GLU A 72 -7.48 -2.97 2.65
CA GLU A 72 -8.63 -3.79 3.02
C GLU A 72 -8.50 -4.27 4.47
N SER A 73 -9.58 -4.80 5.03
CA SER A 73 -9.53 -5.35 6.39
C SER A 73 -8.49 -6.47 6.50
N GLY A 74 -7.58 -6.35 7.47
CA GLY A 74 -6.50 -7.30 7.72
C GLY A 74 -5.23 -7.08 6.88
N ARG A 75 -5.24 -6.19 5.88
CA ARG A 75 -4.11 -5.98 4.98
C ARG A 75 -4.09 -4.61 4.31
N ALA A 76 -2.95 -3.93 4.38
CA ALA A 76 -2.63 -2.83 3.47
C ALA A 76 -1.48 -3.21 2.54
N ARG A 77 -1.52 -2.74 1.30
CA ARG A 77 -0.48 -2.98 0.30
C ARG A 77 -0.26 -1.74 -0.54
N PHE A 78 1.00 -1.36 -0.73
CA PHE A 78 1.37 -0.43 -1.78
C PHE A 78 2.53 -0.97 -2.59
N THR A 79 2.59 -0.57 -3.86
CA THR A 79 3.66 -0.97 -4.77
C THR A 79 4.36 0.24 -5.35
N LEU A 80 5.66 0.13 -5.56
CA LEU A 80 6.49 1.15 -6.17
C LEU A 80 7.02 0.65 -7.51
N SER A 81 7.05 1.55 -8.49
CA SER A 81 7.78 1.39 -9.74
C SER A 81 9.17 2.00 -9.63
N SER A 82 10.11 1.47 -10.41
CA SER A 82 11.42 2.07 -10.65
C SER A 82 11.62 2.21 -12.16
N ASP A 83 12.17 3.33 -12.60
CA ASP A 83 12.63 3.52 -13.98
C ASP A 83 13.65 2.46 -14.44
N ARG A 84 14.49 1.98 -13.52
CA ARG A 84 15.53 0.96 -13.73
C ARG A 84 15.02 -0.49 -13.62
N ALA A 85 13.92 -0.74 -12.91
CA ALA A 85 13.40 -2.09 -12.66
C ALA A 85 11.95 -2.34 -13.12
N GLY A 86 11.30 -1.33 -13.68
CA GLY A 86 9.94 -1.39 -14.19
C GLY A 86 8.86 -1.25 -13.11
N ALA A 87 7.63 -1.60 -13.51
CA ALA A 87 6.48 -1.56 -12.62
C ALA A 87 6.55 -2.65 -11.54
N ARG A 88 6.06 -2.34 -10.33
CA ARG A 88 6.03 -3.28 -9.19
C ARG A 88 7.42 -3.80 -8.79
N ALA A 89 8.43 -2.94 -8.89
CA ALA A 89 9.81 -3.19 -8.46
C ALA A 89 9.91 -3.52 -6.96
N LEU A 90 9.03 -2.89 -6.15
CA LEU A 90 8.85 -3.18 -4.73
C LEU A 90 7.36 -3.27 -4.40
N GLU A 91 6.96 -4.33 -3.72
CA GLU A 91 5.66 -4.46 -3.06
C GLU A 91 5.84 -4.45 -1.54
N VAL A 92 5.17 -3.52 -0.85
CA VAL A 92 5.07 -3.50 0.60
C VAL A 92 3.72 -4.04 1.01
N THR A 93 3.70 -5.09 1.82
CA THR A 93 2.48 -5.68 2.39
C THR A 93 2.52 -5.55 3.91
N PHE A 94 1.48 -4.96 4.49
CA PHE A 94 1.29 -4.77 5.92
C PHE A 94 0.16 -5.65 6.44
N THR A 95 0.47 -6.50 7.41
CA THR A 95 -0.45 -7.47 8.03
C THR A 95 -0.19 -7.57 9.53
N SER A 96 -1.04 -8.31 10.25
CA SER A 96 -0.86 -8.56 11.70
C SER A 96 0.37 -9.40 12.04
N SER A 97 0.84 -10.21 11.10
CA SER A 97 2.04 -11.04 11.21
C SER A 97 2.55 -11.49 9.83
N CYS A 98 3.76 -12.03 9.78
CA CYS A 98 4.37 -12.60 8.58
C CYS A 98 5.18 -13.85 8.92
N ASP A 99 5.23 -14.80 7.99
CA ASP A 99 6.11 -15.96 8.08
C ASP A 99 7.54 -15.60 7.65
N THR A 100 8.46 -15.69 8.62
CA THR A 100 9.88 -15.38 8.47
C THR A 100 10.76 -16.63 8.37
N SER A 101 10.17 -17.82 8.21
CA SER A 101 10.89 -19.09 8.08
C SER A 101 11.92 -19.05 6.94
N GLY A 102 13.16 -19.46 7.17
CA GLY A 102 14.21 -19.38 6.15
C GLY A 102 14.68 -17.96 5.80
N ALA A 103 14.26 -16.94 6.57
CA ALA A 103 14.87 -15.61 6.55
C ALA A 103 15.96 -15.52 7.62
N THR A 104 17.00 -14.74 7.36
CA THR A 104 18.08 -14.43 8.31
C THR A 104 17.76 -13.14 9.04
N GLU A 105 17.85 -13.12 10.36
CA GLU A 105 17.73 -11.88 11.14
C GLU A 105 18.97 -11.01 10.93
N ILE A 106 18.76 -9.73 10.63
CA ILE A 106 19.80 -8.73 10.42
C ILE A 106 19.45 -7.53 11.31
N PRO A 107 20.43 -6.77 11.85
CA PRO A 107 20.15 -5.56 12.59
C PRO A 107 19.16 -4.65 11.84
N SER A 108 18.14 -4.16 12.53
CA SER A 108 17.15 -3.26 11.94
C SER A 108 17.59 -1.80 12.10
N GLU A 109 17.42 -1.02 11.04
CA GLU A 109 17.57 0.44 11.03
C GLU A 109 16.32 1.18 11.55
N GLU A 110 15.19 0.49 11.68
CA GLU A 110 13.92 1.08 12.12
C GLU A 110 13.65 0.73 13.59
N ALA A 111 13.56 1.77 14.43
CA ALA A 111 13.43 1.62 15.88
C ALA A 111 12.18 0.83 16.28
N GLY A 112 12.35 -0.13 17.20
CA GLY A 112 11.24 -0.99 17.67
C GLY A 112 10.85 -2.10 16.69
N THR A 113 11.65 -2.36 15.65
CA THR A 113 11.40 -3.44 14.70
C THR A 113 12.52 -4.49 14.72
N ARG A 114 12.18 -5.72 14.37
CA ARG A 114 13.15 -6.79 14.06
C ARG A 114 13.13 -7.05 12.57
N ARG A 115 14.31 -7.00 11.92
CA ARG A 115 14.44 -7.17 10.47
C ARG A 115 14.91 -8.57 10.11
N PHE A 116 14.23 -9.17 9.14
CA PHE A 116 14.62 -10.46 8.57
C PHE A 116 14.73 -10.33 7.06
N GLU A 117 15.70 -11.03 6.45
CA GLU A 117 15.87 -11.04 5.01
C GLU A 117 15.88 -12.47 4.47
N ARG A 118 15.04 -12.71 3.47
CA ARG A 118 15.03 -13.93 2.67
C ARG A 118 15.49 -13.57 1.26
N ILE A 119 16.61 -14.13 0.83
CA ILE A 119 17.11 -13.96 -0.54
C ILE A 119 16.62 -15.14 -1.35
N GLU A 120 15.81 -14.92 -2.39
CA GLU A 120 15.34 -16.01 -3.25
C GLU A 120 16.22 -16.19 -4.48
N VAL A 121 16.65 -15.09 -5.12
CA VAL A 121 17.51 -15.12 -6.31
C VAL A 121 18.45 -13.91 -6.32
N VAL A 122 19.70 -14.14 -6.75
CA VAL A 122 20.72 -13.08 -6.91
C VAL A 122 21.12 -12.87 -8.37
N THR A 123 21.16 -13.93 -9.18
CA THR A 123 21.48 -13.88 -10.62
C THR A 123 20.54 -14.81 -11.41
N PRO A 124 20.10 -14.45 -12.63
CA PRO A 124 20.42 -13.24 -13.41
C PRO A 124 19.62 -11.97 -13.02
N GLY A 125 18.93 -11.97 -11.88
CA GLY A 125 18.26 -10.80 -11.33
C GLY A 125 18.07 -10.95 -9.83
N PHE A 126 17.52 -9.93 -9.16
CA PHE A 126 17.42 -9.92 -7.71
C PHE A 126 15.97 -10.07 -7.23
N ARG A 127 15.72 -11.12 -6.46
CA ARG A 127 14.48 -11.33 -5.72
C ARG A 127 14.82 -11.57 -4.26
N SER A 128 14.25 -10.74 -3.40
CA SER A 128 14.34 -10.90 -1.95
C SER A 128 13.04 -10.44 -1.29
N THR A 129 12.80 -10.95 -0.08
CA THR A 129 11.79 -10.44 0.83
C THR A 129 12.45 -9.94 2.12
N ARG A 130 12.27 -8.66 2.45
CA ARG A 130 12.61 -8.11 3.77
C ARG A 130 11.36 -8.07 4.64
N TYR A 131 11.49 -8.44 5.90
CA TYR A 131 10.39 -8.41 6.85
C TYR A 131 10.77 -7.53 8.02
N TYR A 132 9.86 -6.64 8.42
CA TYR A 132 9.95 -5.86 9.65
C TYR A 132 8.83 -6.32 10.58
N ARG A 133 9.19 -6.99 11.67
CA ARG A 133 8.25 -7.43 12.71
C ARG A 133 8.27 -6.45 13.88
N PHE A 134 7.11 -6.09 14.38
CA PHE A 134 6.91 -5.19 15.51
C PHE A 134 5.64 -5.60 16.27
N ALA A 135 5.28 -4.87 17.33
CA ALA A 135 4.18 -5.29 18.19
C ALA A 135 2.85 -5.26 17.41
N GLY A 136 2.21 -6.42 17.30
CA GLY A 136 0.91 -6.59 16.65
C GLY A 136 0.89 -6.40 15.13
N GLY A 137 2.05 -6.32 14.47
CA GLY A 137 2.13 -6.15 13.01
C GLY A 137 3.42 -6.66 12.37
N CYS A 138 3.38 -6.78 11.04
CA CYS A 138 4.54 -7.02 10.21
C CYS A 138 4.39 -6.32 8.86
N ALA A 139 5.48 -5.72 8.37
CA ALA A 139 5.59 -5.26 6.99
C ALA A 139 6.57 -6.14 6.20
N ALA A 140 6.14 -6.65 5.05
CA ALA A 140 6.94 -7.48 4.15
C ALA A 140 7.20 -6.72 2.83
N TYR A 141 8.46 -6.52 2.50
CA TYR A 141 8.95 -5.79 1.33
C TYR A 141 9.46 -6.82 0.33
N ARG A 142 8.68 -7.09 -0.72
CA ARG A 142 9.04 -8.02 -1.80
C ARG A 142 9.66 -7.26 -2.96
N PHE A 143 10.94 -7.51 -3.20
CA PHE A 143 11.72 -6.90 -4.28
C PHE A 143 11.71 -7.80 -5.52
N ARG A 144 11.50 -7.19 -6.68
CA ARG A 144 11.65 -7.83 -8.00
C ARG A 144 12.43 -6.90 -8.89
N LEU A 145 13.74 -7.12 -8.98
CA LEU A 145 14.68 -6.17 -9.56
C LEU A 145 15.60 -6.86 -10.57
N GLY A 146 16.20 -6.07 -11.46
CA GLY A 146 17.17 -6.53 -12.47
C GLY A 146 18.55 -6.84 -11.88
N GLU A 147 19.58 -6.84 -12.73
CA GLU A 147 20.97 -7.20 -12.36
C GLU A 147 21.57 -6.31 -11.25
N GLU A 148 21.26 -5.01 -11.25
CA GLU A 148 21.70 -4.06 -10.20
C GLU A 148 20.83 -4.11 -8.92
N GLY A 149 19.99 -5.15 -8.79
CA GLY A 149 18.86 -5.13 -7.87
C GLY A 149 19.20 -5.02 -6.39
N ARG A 150 20.38 -5.47 -5.94
CA ARG A 150 20.76 -5.31 -4.52
C ARG A 150 20.94 -3.83 -4.13
N ALA A 151 21.53 -3.02 -5.01
CA ALA A 151 21.71 -1.59 -4.76
C ALA A 151 20.35 -0.87 -4.75
N LEU A 152 19.50 -1.16 -5.75
CA LEU A 152 18.13 -0.65 -5.84
C LEU A 152 17.27 -1.02 -4.62
N ALA A 153 17.40 -2.24 -4.09
CA ALA A 153 16.67 -2.66 -2.90
C ALA A 153 17.06 -1.84 -1.66
N ASN A 154 18.35 -1.55 -1.48
CA ASN A 154 18.84 -0.69 -0.40
C ASN A 154 18.34 0.74 -0.56
N GLU A 155 18.43 1.29 -1.77
CA GLU A 155 17.93 2.64 -2.10
C GLU A 155 16.44 2.77 -1.78
N ALA A 156 15.61 1.83 -2.21
CA ALA A 156 14.18 1.82 -1.92
C ALA A 156 13.85 1.63 -0.44
N THR A 157 14.70 0.91 0.30
CA THR A 157 14.47 0.70 1.75
C THR A 157 14.66 2.01 2.53
N LEU A 158 15.63 2.84 2.15
CA LEU A 158 15.85 4.16 2.76
C LEU A 158 14.70 5.15 2.49
N ALA A 159 13.90 4.88 1.45
CA ALA A 159 12.71 5.65 1.10
C ALA A 159 11.53 5.40 2.04
N LEU A 160 11.55 4.27 2.75
CA LEU A 160 10.48 3.79 3.60
C LEU A 160 10.81 4.01 5.07
N SER A 161 9.77 4.03 5.90
CA SER A 161 9.85 4.25 7.34
C SER A 161 8.57 3.72 7.99
N PHE A 162 8.51 3.84 9.31
CA PHE A 162 7.29 3.62 10.06
C PHE A 162 6.84 4.89 10.80
N ILE A 163 5.53 5.08 10.93
CA ILE A 163 4.88 6.01 11.86
C ILE A 163 4.33 5.20 13.03
N SER A 164 4.48 5.69 14.26
CA SER A 164 3.87 5.03 15.42
C SER A 164 2.36 5.23 15.47
N ARG A 165 1.63 4.22 15.96
CA ARG A 165 0.17 4.32 16.16
C ARG A 165 -0.18 5.47 17.10
N ASP A 166 0.63 5.71 18.14
CA ASP A 166 0.39 6.80 19.10
C ASP A 166 0.53 8.17 18.43
N THR A 167 1.53 8.35 17.57
CA THR A 167 1.69 9.56 16.76
C THR A 167 0.49 9.77 15.84
N LEU A 168 0.01 8.69 15.21
CA LEU A 168 -1.14 8.73 14.32
C LEU A 168 -2.44 9.05 15.09
N ASP A 169 -2.65 8.45 16.28
CA ASP A 169 -3.80 8.71 17.15
C ASP A 169 -3.84 10.16 17.61
N ALA A 170 -2.69 10.71 18.02
CA ALA A 170 -2.59 12.11 18.44
C ALA A 170 -2.99 13.08 17.32
N LYS A 171 -2.55 12.82 16.09
CA LYS A 171 -2.96 13.60 14.90
C LYS A 171 -4.44 13.42 14.58
N LEU A 172 -4.95 12.18 14.62
CA LEU A 172 -6.36 11.87 14.35
C LEU A 172 -7.28 12.58 15.34
N ARG A 173 -6.96 12.51 16.63
CA ARG A 173 -7.68 13.23 17.69
C ARG A 173 -7.66 14.73 17.46
N LYS A 174 -6.51 15.31 17.10
CA LYS A 174 -6.39 16.75 16.82
C LYS A 174 -7.28 17.16 15.65
N GLU A 175 -7.24 16.46 14.52
CA GLU A 175 -8.02 16.79 13.32
C GLU A 175 -9.52 16.51 13.48
N SER A 176 -9.86 15.50 14.27
CA SER A 176 -11.26 15.16 14.54
C SER A 176 -11.87 15.96 15.70
N HIS A 177 -11.12 16.86 16.34
CA HIS A 177 -11.51 17.53 17.59
C HIS A 177 -11.91 16.53 18.70
N GLY A 178 -11.17 15.44 18.81
CA GLY A 178 -11.36 14.38 19.82
C GLY A 178 -12.47 13.39 19.49
N ARG A 179 -13.14 13.49 18.33
CA ARG A 179 -14.23 12.58 17.95
C ARG A 179 -13.76 11.20 17.48
N LEU A 180 -12.52 11.11 17.00
CA LEU A 180 -11.93 9.87 16.49
C LEU A 180 -10.64 9.56 17.23
N SER A 181 -10.44 8.28 17.53
CA SER A 181 -9.22 7.65 18.03
C SER A 181 -9.16 6.21 17.54
N PHE A 182 -7.99 5.57 17.67
CA PHE A 182 -7.87 4.12 17.48
C PHE A 182 -8.30 3.31 18.71
#